data_AF-A0A1E7DMN7-F1
#
_entry.id   AF-A0A1E7DMN7-F1
#
_cell.length_a   1.000
_cell.length_b   1.000
_cell.length_c   1.000
_cell.angle_alpha   90.00
_cell.angle_beta   90.00
_cell.angle_gamma   90.00
#
_symmetry.space_group_name_H-M   'P 1'
#
loop_
_entity.id
_entity.type
_entity.pdbx_description
1 polymer ?
#
loop_
_entity_poly.entity_id
_entity_poly.type
_entity_poly.pdbx_seq_one_letter_code
_entity_poly.pdbx_strand_id
1 'polypeptide(L)' 'MENNNYFAEMMKSPMPREKEKTVISEFIDSFLSDILYKKEKAALMEKIDRSLDQGDRSAFIALSDELNRLEKTYQAS' A
#
# COMPACT_ATOMS: atom_id res chain seq x y z
N MET A 1 -9.19 32.51 -43.22
CA MET A 1 -8.68 32.94 -41.90
C MET A 1 -8.54 31.69 -41.07
N GLU A 2 -7.32 31.26 -40.77
CA GLU A 2 -7.08 30.06 -39.98
C GLU A 2 -7.46 30.30 -38.51
N ASN A 3 -8.21 29.36 -37.96
CA ASN A 3 -8.88 29.46 -36.67
C ASN A 3 -7.86 29.31 -35.53
N ASN A 4 -7.32 30.44 -35.05
CA ASN A 4 -6.31 30.52 -33.99
C ASN A 4 -6.86 30.22 -32.56
N ASN A 5 -7.99 29.52 -32.46
CA ASN A 5 -8.66 29.24 -31.19
C ASN A 5 -8.19 27.95 -30.51
N TYR A 6 -7.17 27.25 -31.05
CA TYR A 6 -6.65 26.01 -30.49
C TYR A 6 -6.23 26.15 -29.01
N PHE A 7 -5.52 27.23 -28.67
CA PHE A 7 -5.14 27.52 -27.28
C PHE A 7 -6.34 27.81 -26.37
N ALA A 8 -7.37 28.48 -26.90
CA ALA A 8 -8.57 28.81 -26.14
C ALA A 8 -9.46 27.58 -25.91
N GLU A 9 -9.48 26.62 -26.84
CA GLU A 9 -10.16 25.33 -26.66
C GLU A 9 -9.41 24.40 -25.71
N MET A 10 -8.07 24.40 -25.74
CA MET A 10 -7.24 23.62 -24.81
C MET A 10 -7.45 24.04 -23.35
N MET A 11 -7.62 25.35 -23.08
CA MET A 11 -7.89 25.88 -21.73
C MET A 11 -9.33 25.67 -21.25
N LYS A 12 -10.27 25.27 -22.13
CA LYS A 12 -11.65 24.91 -21.77
C LYS A 12 -11.79 23.46 -21.31
N SER A 13 -10.79 22.62 -21.59
CA SER A 13 -10.69 21.30 -20.98
C SER A 13 -10.43 21.49 -19.48
N PRO A 14 -11.20 20.85 -18.58
CA PRO A 14 -10.84 20.82 -17.16
C PRO A 14 -9.49 20.11 -17.05
N MET A 15 -8.39 20.88 -17.00
CA MET A 15 -7.08 20.30 -16.75
C MET A 15 -7.19 19.46 -15.48
N PRO A 16 -6.80 18.17 -15.50
CA PRO A 16 -6.66 17.42 -14.28
C PRO A 16 -5.66 18.21 -13.44
N ARG A 17 -6.12 18.77 -12.32
CA ARG A 17 -5.20 19.25 -11.30
C ARG A 17 -4.50 18.00 -10.81
N GLU A 18 -3.31 17.72 -11.31
CA GLU A 18 -2.40 16.83 -10.63
C GLU A 18 -2.33 17.36 -9.21
N LYS A 19 -2.93 16.63 -8.27
CA LYS A 19 -2.83 16.96 -6.86
C LYS A 19 -1.37 16.71 -6.54
N GLU A 20 -0.56 17.77 -6.49
CA GLU A 20 0.77 17.68 -5.90
C GLU A 20 0.59 17.00 -4.54
N LYS A 21 1.03 15.74 -4.45
CA LYS A 21 1.16 15.09 -3.15
C LYS A 21 2.16 15.94 -2.40
N THR A 22 1.67 16.70 -1.43
CA THR A 22 2.56 17.44 -0.55
C THR A 22 3.40 16.42 0.22
N VAL A 23 4.62 16.78 0.60
CA VAL A 23 5.52 15.96 1.43
C VAL A 23 4.80 15.42 2.68
N ILE A 24 3.83 16.19 3.20
CA ILE A 24 2.95 15.79 4.32
C ILE A 24 2.04 14.62 3.94
N SER A 25 1.43 14.63 2.75
CA SER A 25 0.59 13.52 2.28
C SER A 25 1.39 12.23 2.12
N GLU A 26 2.60 12.30 1.57
CA GLU A 26 3.47 11.13 1.42
C GLU A 26 3.92 10.59 2.79
N PHE A 27 4.22 11.49 3.73
CA PHE A 27 4.52 11.10 5.10
C PHE A 27 3.34 10.39 5.78
N ILE A 28 2.11 10.92 5.61
CA ILE A 28 0.91 10.28 6.16
C ILE A 28 0.70 8.89 5.56
N ASP A 29 0.85 8.76 4.23
CA ASP A 29 0.69 7.48 3.53
C ASP A 29 1.72 6.45 4.04
N SER A 30 2.99 6.82 4.16
CA SER A 30 4.06 5.96 4.70
C SER A 30 3.82 5.60 6.16
N PHE A 31 3.45 6.57 7.01
CA PHE A 31 3.17 6.32 8.42
C PHE A 31 1.99 5.37 8.63
N LEU A 32 0.92 5.51 7.84
CA LEU A 32 -0.21 4.59 7.87
C LEU A 32 0.19 3.20 7.38
N SER A 33 0.97 3.10 6.31
CA SER A 33 1.52 1.83 5.81
C SER A 33 2.31 1.10 6.89
N ASP A 34 3.19 1.81 7.60
CA ASP A 34 3.98 1.27 8.72
C ASP A 34 3.11 0.72 9.85
N ILE A 35 2.07 1.46 10.24
CA ILE A 35 1.15 1.03 11.30
C ILE A 35 0.40 -0.24 10.88
N LEU A 36 -0.12 -0.26 9.65
CA LEU A 36 -0.88 -1.40 9.12
C LEU A 36 0.02 -2.64 9.04
N TYR A 37 1.22 -2.50 8.48
CA TYR A 37 2.20 -3.56 8.39
C TYR A 37 2.55 -4.14 9.77
N LYS A 38 2.87 -3.29 10.76
CA LYS A 38 3.21 -3.74 12.12
C LYS A 38 2.06 -4.50 12.78
N LYS A 39 0.83 -4.00 12.61
CA LYS A 39 -0.37 -4.65 13.17
C LYS A 39 -0.60 -6.02 12.56
N GLU A 40 -0.52 -6.13 11.24
CA GLU A 40 -0.75 -7.37 10.52
C GLU A 40 0.34 -8.40 10.80
N LYS A 41 1.61 -7.97 10.81
CA LYS A 41 2.75 -8.81 11.19
C LYS A 41 2.59 -9.38 12.61
N ALA A 42 2.21 -8.55 13.58
CA ALA A 42 1.99 -9.01 14.95
C ALA A 42 0.87 -10.07 15.02
N ALA A 43 -0.23 -9.87 14.29
CA ALA A 43 -1.33 -10.82 14.24
C ALA A 43 -0.93 -12.15 13.59
N LEU A 44 -0.12 -12.11 12.52
CA LEU A 44 0.40 -13.32 11.89
C LEU A 44 1.34 -14.09 12.81
N MET A 45 2.27 -13.40 13.47
CA MET A 45 3.18 -14.03 14.44
C MET A 45 2.41 -14.73 15.57
N GLU A 46 1.39 -14.07 16.13
CA GLU A 46 0.57 -14.67 17.18
C GLU A 46 -0.21 -15.91 16.69
N LYS A 47 -0.65 -15.93 15.42
CA LYS A 47 -1.28 -17.12 14.83
C LYS A 47 -0.26 -18.25 14.57
N ILE A 48 0.95 -17.90 14.15
CA ILE A 48 2.05 -18.85 13.97
C ILE A 48 2.38 -19.52 15.29
N ASP A 49 2.55 -18.74 16.37
CA ASP A 49 2.82 -19.28 17.71
C ASP A 49 1.70 -20.23 18.16
N ARG A 50 0.44 -19.83 17.96
CA ARG A 50 -0.71 -20.72 18.24
C ARG A 50 -0.70 -22.00 17.43
N SER A 51 -0.29 -21.96 16.16
CA SER A 51 -0.19 -23.17 15.33
C SER A 51 0.91 -24.12 15.83
N LEU A 52 2.00 -23.58 16.39
CA LEU A 52 3.06 -24.38 17.02
C LEU A 52 2.55 -25.02 18.31
N ASP A 53 1.85 -24.28 19.16
CA ASP A 53 1.25 -24.78 20.39
C ASP A 53 0.27 -25.93 20.13
N GLN A 54 -0.46 -25.86 19.01
CA GLN A 54 -1.44 -26.87 18.60
C GLN A 54 -0.83 -28.03 17.79
N GLY A 55 0.45 -27.95 17.42
CA GLY A 55 1.10 -28.92 16.54
C GLY A 55 0.55 -28.92 15.10
N ASP A 56 -0.14 -27.86 14.67
CA ASP A 56 -0.71 -27.75 13.33
C ASP A 56 0.35 -27.25 12.34
N ARG A 57 1.07 -28.22 11.76
CA ARG A 57 2.10 -27.97 10.76
C ARG A 57 1.55 -27.28 9.49
N SER A 58 0.32 -27.58 9.10
CA SER A 58 -0.26 -27.02 7.87
C SER A 58 -0.54 -25.53 8.06
N ALA A 59 -1.17 -25.18 9.18
CA ALA A 59 -1.39 -23.78 9.55
C ALA A 59 -0.07 -23.02 9.71
N PHE A 60 0.93 -23.62 10.36
CA PHE A 60 2.26 -23.00 10.50
C PHE A 60 2.87 -22.61 9.16
N ILE A 61 2.87 -23.53 8.19
CA ILE A 61 3.46 -23.28 6.86
C ILE A 61 2.68 -22.20 6.13
N ALA A 62 1.34 -22.30 6.11
CA ALA A 62 0.50 -21.33 5.41
C ALA A 62 0.66 -19.91 5.98
N LEU A 63 0.66 -19.78 7.31
CA LEU A 63 0.83 -18.49 8.00
C LEU A 63 2.24 -17.93 7.83
N SER A 64 3.26 -18.80 7.80
CA SER A 64 4.65 -18.39 7.53
C SER A 64 4.81 -17.87 6.10
N ASP A 65 4.15 -18.51 5.13
CA ASP A 65 4.12 -18.03 3.74
C ASP A 65 3.40 -16.70 3.61
N GLU A 66 2.30 -16.50 4.35
CA GLU A 66 1.58 -15.23 4.41
C GLU A 66 2.45 -14.12 5.01
N LEU A 67 3.16 -14.40 6.10
CA LEU A 67 4.13 -13.47 6.68
C LEU A 67 5.25 -13.09 5.70
N ASN A 68 5.81 -14.08 5.01
CA ASN A 68 6.85 -13.84 4.00
C ASN A 68 6.35 -12.97 2.83
N ARG A 69 5.08 -13.13 2.43
CA ARG A 69 4.47 -12.28 1.40
C ARG A 69 4.27 -10.86 1.91
N LEU A 70 3.75 -10.70 3.13
CA LEU A 70 3.56 -9.40 3.77
C LEU A 70 4.88 -8.63 3.85
N GLU A 71 5.97 -9.28 4.29
CA GLU A 71 7.29 -8.66 4.38
C GLU A 71 7.84 -8.24 3.01
N LYS A 72 7.64 -9.06 1.96
CA LYS A 72 8.03 -8.71 0.59
C LYS A 72 7.24 -7.52 0.05
N THR A 73 5.93 -7.47 0.30
CA THR A 73 5.09 -6.36 -0.15
C THR A 73 5.51 -5.07 0.52
N TYR A 74 5.80 -5.09 1.82
CA TYR A 74 6.25 -3.91 2.56
C TYR A 74 7.67 -3.45 2.19
N GLN A 75 8.58 -4.36 1.83
CA GLN A 75 9.93 -3.97 1.35
C GLN A 75 9.93 -3.39 -0.08
N ALA A 76 8.90 -3.68 -0.86
CA ALA A 76 8.75 -3.18 -2.23
C ALA A 76 8.00 -1.84 -2.32
N SER A 77 7.35 -1.40 -1.23
CA SER A 77 6.68 -0.12 -1.06
C SER A 77 7.60 0.94 -0.46
#